data_AF-A0A0D7PJY2-F1
#
_entry.id   AF-A0A0D7PJY2-F1
#
_cell.length_a   1.000
_cell.length_b   1.000
_cell.length_c   1.000
_cell.angle_alpha   90.00
_cell.angle_beta   90.00
_cell.angle_gamma   90.00
#
_symmetry.space_group_name_H-M   'P 1'
#
loop_
_entity.id
_entity.type
_entity.pdbx_description
1 polymer ?
#
loop_
_entity_poly.entity_id
_entity_poly.type
_entity_poly.pdbx_seq_one_letter_code
_entity_poly.pdbx_strand_id
1 'polypeptide(L)'
;MSASFERLIEGIIDALQTHIVPNNGDDFVRGQVFSAIYALNGLKLAADWKPGPLLDQVRLQDDAFAAVRQQANGMDHPPIPATPRIARENAEAAQIEALRDDGDRLLGQLLLWASGEGARTADPDAANEIERLLRRAICDQLKIELATTPKSMLQQIAGGDGDAARG
;
A
#
# COMPACT_ATOMS: atom_id res chain seq x y z
N MET A 1 8.94 -12.36 9.73
CA MET A 1 8.16 -12.60 10.97
C MET A 1 8.73 -13.77 11.76
N SER A 2 8.48 -13.88 13.07
CA SER A 2 8.75 -15.11 13.83
C SER A 2 7.69 -16.14 13.46
N ALA A 3 8.10 -17.34 13.04
CA ALA A 3 7.20 -18.43 12.65
C ALA A 3 6.16 -18.80 13.71
N SER A 4 6.31 -18.30 14.94
CA SER A 4 5.39 -18.46 16.06
C SER A 4 4.09 -17.64 15.95
N PHE A 5 4.11 -16.44 15.35
CA PHE A 5 2.91 -15.60 15.26
C PHE A 5 1.92 -16.10 14.20
N GLU A 6 2.42 -16.44 13.01
CA GLU A 6 1.60 -17.01 11.94
C GLU A 6 0.95 -18.32 12.36
N ARG A 7 1.72 -19.23 12.96
CA ARG A 7 1.20 -20.50 13.52
C ARG A 7 0.16 -20.29 14.62
N LEU A 8 0.27 -19.21 15.40
CA LEU A 8 -0.72 -18.89 16.44
C LEU A 8 -2.04 -18.43 15.80
N ILE A 9 -2.00 -17.51 14.83
CA ILE A 9 -3.21 -17.04 14.15
C ILE A 9 -3.89 -18.17 13.39
N GLU A 10 -3.12 -19.01 12.67
CA GLU A 10 -3.64 -20.18 11.98
C GLU A 10 -4.27 -21.20 12.95
N GLY A 11 -3.62 -21.46 14.08
CA GLY A 11 -4.17 -22.33 15.12
C GLY A 11 -5.47 -21.80 15.73
N ILE A 12 -5.63 -20.47 15.88
CA ILE A 12 -6.87 -19.86 16.38
C ILE A 12 -7.98 -19.97 15.32
N ILE A 13 -7.68 -19.71 14.05
CA ILE A 13 -8.66 -19.83 12.95
C ILE A 13 -9.14 -21.28 12.82
N ASP A 14 -8.22 -22.24 12.81
CA ASP A 14 -8.53 -23.68 12.73
C ASP A 14 -9.41 -24.12 13.91
N ALA A 15 -9.09 -23.71 15.13
CA ALA A 15 -9.89 -24.03 16.30
C ALA A 15 -11.33 -23.47 16.21
N LEU A 16 -11.50 -22.23 15.72
CA LEU A 16 -12.81 -21.62 15.52
C LEU A 16 -13.62 -22.37 14.46
N GLN A 17 -13.00 -22.74 13.34
CA GLN A 17 -13.66 -23.44 12.22
C GLN A 17 -14.00 -24.89 12.55
N THR A 18 -13.11 -25.61 13.23
CA THR A 18 -13.25 -27.06 13.46
C THR A 18 -14.08 -27.36 14.71
N HIS A 19 -14.05 -26.48 15.72
CA HIS A 19 -14.71 -26.76 17.01
C HIS A 19 -15.91 -25.86 17.33
N ILE A 20 -15.96 -24.62 16.84
CA ILE A 20 -17.02 -23.67 17.23
C ILE A 20 -18.10 -23.57 16.16
N VAL A 21 -17.75 -23.39 14.89
CA VAL A 21 -18.73 -23.26 13.79
C VAL A 21 -19.68 -24.46 13.66
N PRO A 22 -19.22 -25.73 13.72
CA PRO A 22 -20.09 -26.89 13.50
C PRO A 22 -20.97 -27.23 14.70
N ASN A 23 -20.57 -26.82 15.91
CA ASN A 23 -21.24 -27.19 17.16
C ASN A 23 -22.21 -26.10 17.66
N ASN A 24 -22.34 -24.98 16.95
CA ASN A 24 -23.24 -23.89 17.31
C ASN A 24 -24.48 -23.87 16.39
N GLY A 25 -25.65 -24.15 16.98
CA GLY A 25 -26.93 -24.08 16.29
C GLY A 25 -27.47 -22.66 16.11
N ASP A 26 -26.84 -21.67 16.75
CA ASP A 26 -27.24 -20.26 16.67
C ASP A 26 -26.53 -19.55 15.51
N ASP A 27 -27.32 -19.13 14.52
CA ASP A 27 -26.84 -18.43 13.33
C ASP A 27 -26.23 -17.05 13.66
N PHE A 28 -26.68 -16.39 14.74
CA PHE A 28 -26.07 -15.13 15.21
C PHE A 28 -24.65 -15.37 15.71
N VAL A 29 -24.46 -16.39 16.54
CA VAL A 29 -23.14 -16.77 17.07
C VAL A 29 -22.22 -17.21 15.94
N ARG A 30 -22.74 -17.93 14.94
CA ARG A 30 -21.98 -18.31 13.75
C ARG A 30 -21.51 -17.08 12.95
N GLY A 31 -22.36 -16.06 12.80
CA GLY A 31 -21.99 -14.79 12.17
C GLY A 31 -20.90 -14.02 12.93
N GLN A 32 -20.92 -14.05 14.27
CA GLN A 32 -19.88 -13.45 15.10
C GLN A 32 -18.54 -14.19 14.97
N VAL A 33 -18.57 -15.53 14.91
CA VAL A 33 -17.36 -16.34 14.72
C VAL A 33 -16.74 -16.09 13.35
N PHE A 34 -17.55 -15.99 12.29
CA PHE A 34 -17.05 -15.58 10.98
C PHE A 34 -16.43 -14.18 10.98
N SER A 35 -17.03 -13.23 11.71
CA SER A 35 -16.48 -11.88 11.89
C SER A 35 -15.13 -11.88 12.63
N ALA A 36 -14.98 -12.74 13.64
CA ALA A 36 -13.72 -12.91 14.36
C ALA A 36 -12.61 -13.54 13.48
N ILE A 37 -12.96 -14.59 12.72
CA ILE A 37 -12.05 -15.18 11.71
C ILE A 37 -11.64 -14.14 10.67
N TYR A 38 -12.57 -13.28 10.25
CA TYR A 38 -12.29 -12.18 9.34
C TYR A 38 -11.29 -11.18 9.93
N ALA A 39 -11.52 -10.72 11.17
CA ALA A 39 -10.61 -9.82 11.86
C ALA A 39 -9.20 -10.44 12.06
N LEU A 40 -9.13 -11.74 12.37
CA LEU A 40 -7.86 -12.47 12.50
C LEU A 40 -7.11 -12.60 11.17
N ASN A 41 -7.82 -12.83 10.06
CA ASN A 41 -7.22 -12.80 8.73
C ASN A 41 -6.78 -11.39 8.33
N GLY A 42 -7.53 -10.36 8.72
CA GLY A 42 -7.13 -8.96 8.56
C GLY A 42 -5.88 -8.62 9.38
N LEU A 43 -5.77 -9.15 10.61
CA LEU A 43 -4.57 -9.02 11.45
C LEU A 43 -3.39 -9.80 10.89
N LYS A 44 -3.60 -10.99 10.32
CA LYS A 44 -2.57 -11.72 9.56
C LYS A 44 -2.07 -10.85 8.40
N LEU A 45 -2.98 -10.25 7.62
CA LEU A 45 -2.64 -9.39 6.48
C LEU A 45 -1.96 -8.07 6.89
N ALA A 46 -2.40 -7.46 7.99
CA ALA A 46 -1.80 -6.24 8.54
C ALA A 46 -0.44 -6.51 9.19
N ALA A 47 -0.24 -7.68 9.80
CA ALA A 47 1.05 -8.14 10.29
C ALA A 47 1.99 -8.59 9.16
N ASP A 48 1.42 -9.10 8.05
CA ASP A 48 2.06 -9.38 6.76
C ASP A 48 2.06 -8.13 5.85
N TRP A 49 2.54 -6.97 6.30
CA TRP A 49 3.06 -6.01 5.33
C TRP A 49 4.23 -6.67 4.61
N LYS A 50 3.90 -7.38 3.52
CA LYS A 50 4.82 -8.16 2.73
C LYS A 50 5.87 -7.17 2.22
N PRO A 51 7.16 -7.52 2.26
CA PRO A 51 8.19 -6.68 1.65
C PRO A 51 7.88 -6.42 0.17
N GLY A 52 7.12 -7.30 -0.52
CA GLY A 52 6.71 -7.13 -1.92
C GLY A 52 6.04 -5.79 -2.25
N PRO A 53 4.83 -5.49 -1.75
CA PRO A 53 4.18 -4.20 -2.00
C PRO A 53 5.01 -2.98 -1.61
N LEU A 54 5.76 -3.04 -0.51
CA LEU A 54 6.67 -1.96 -0.11
C LEU A 54 7.83 -1.80 -1.11
N LEU A 55 8.40 -2.90 -1.60
CA LEU A 55 9.42 -2.88 -2.65
C LEU A 55 8.87 -2.32 -3.96
N ASP A 56 7.65 -2.67 -4.32
CA ASP A 56 7.01 -2.15 -5.53
C ASP A 56 6.78 -0.63 -5.44
N GLN A 57 6.40 -0.12 -4.27
CA GLN A 57 6.32 1.33 -4.03
C GLN A 57 7.69 2.00 -4.13
N VAL A 58 8.75 1.41 -3.55
CA VAL A 58 10.10 1.99 -3.63
C VAL A 58 10.62 2.00 -5.07
N ARG A 59 10.34 0.94 -5.85
CA ARG A 59 10.68 0.89 -7.29
C ARG A 59 9.95 1.95 -8.09
N LEU A 60 8.65 2.14 -7.82
CA LEU A 60 7.85 3.18 -8.46
C LEU A 60 8.38 4.59 -8.15
N GLN A 61 8.79 4.83 -6.91
CA GLN A 61 9.48 6.07 -6.52
C GLN A 61 10.82 6.23 -7.26
N ASP A 62 11.61 5.15 -7.39
CA ASP A 62 12.89 5.18 -8.08
C ASP A 62 12.74 5.52 -9.57
N ASP A 63 11.73 4.95 -10.24
CA ASP A 63 11.40 5.29 -11.61
C ASP A 63 10.98 6.76 -11.75
N ALA A 64 10.17 7.26 -10.81
CA ALA A 64 9.78 8.67 -10.77
C ALA A 64 11.00 9.58 -10.57
N PHE A 65 11.91 9.27 -9.65
CA PHE A 65 13.12 10.06 -9.43
C PHE A 65 14.04 10.05 -10.64
N ALA A 66 14.19 8.92 -11.32
CA ALA A 66 14.95 8.84 -12.56
C ALA A 66 14.34 9.73 -13.66
N ALA A 67 13.03 9.70 -13.83
CA ALA A 67 12.32 10.53 -14.81
C ALA A 67 12.43 12.03 -14.48
N VAL A 68 12.21 12.42 -13.22
CA VAL A 68 12.32 13.83 -12.80
C VAL A 68 13.74 14.33 -12.99
N ARG A 69 14.77 13.52 -12.69
CA ARG A 69 16.18 13.91 -12.92
C ARG A 69 16.47 14.25 -14.38
N GLN A 70 15.88 13.49 -15.32
CA GLN A 70 16.05 13.75 -16.74
C GLN A 70 15.36 15.04 -17.18
N GLN A 71 14.13 15.29 -16.69
CA GLN A 71 13.34 16.47 -17.05
C GLN A 71 13.82 17.75 -16.37
N ALA A 72 14.30 17.66 -15.13
CA ALA A 72 14.80 18.80 -14.36
C ALA A 72 16.25 19.19 -14.72
N ASN A 73 16.82 18.61 -15.79
CA ASN A 73 18.20 18.84 -16.15
C ASN A 73 18.45 20.32 -16.46
N GLY A 74 19.36 20.95 -15.71
CA GLY A 74 19.66 22.37 -15.84
C GLY A 74 18.71 23.31 -15.08
N MET A 75 17.70 22.78 -14.38
CA MET A 75 16.86 23.54 -13.46
C MET A 75 17.47 23.52 -12.04
N ASP A 76 17.23 24.57 -11.25
CA ASP A 76 17.53 24.56 -9.82
C ASP A 76 16.41 23.82 -9.08
N HIS A 77 16.69 22.59 -8.64
CA HIS A 77 15.71 21.67 -8.09
C HIS A 77 16.17 21.08 -6.74
N PRO A 78 15.24 20.67 -5.85
CA PRO A 78 15.59 19.96 -4.63
C PRO A 78 16.38 18.68 -4.90
N PRO A 79 17.18 18.17 -3.95
CA PRO A 79 17.97 16.97 -4.14
C PRO A 79 17.13 15.77 -4.59
N ILE A 80 17.50 15.16 -5.72
CA ILE A 80 16.89 13.91 -6.21
C ILE A 80 17.85 12.76 -5.85
N PRO A 81 17.39 11.71 -5.14
CA PRO A 81 18.25 10.62 -4.71
C PRO A 81 18.70 9.76 -5.90
N ALA A 82 19.91 9.20 -5.82
CA ALA A 82 20.40 8.25 -6.81
C ALA A 82 19.57 6.95 -6.75
N THR A 83 19.27 6.38 -7.91
CA THR A 83 18.46 5.17 -8.06
C THR A 83 19.27 4.07 -8.75
N PRO A 84 18.99 2.77 -8.46
CA PRO A 84 18.01 2.27 -7.49
C PRO A 84 18.46 2.48 -6.04
N ARG A 85 17.53 2.81 -5.14
CA ARG A 85 17.81 3.01 -3.71
C ARG A 85 17.86 1.69 -2.92
N ILE A 86 17.25 0.63 -3.44
CA ILE A 86 17.37 -0.74 -2.91
C ILE A 86 18.24 -1.57 -3.84
N ALA A 87 19.41 -1.98 -3.34
CA ALA A 87 20.35 -2.83 -4.08
C ALA A 87 20.20 -4.34 -3.75
N ARG A 88 19.52 -4.70 -2.65
CA ARG A 88 19.36 -6.09 -2.21
C ARG A 88 17.89 -6.44 -2.04
N GLU A 89 17.46 -7.54 -2.67
CA GLU A 89 16.09 -8.06 -2.57
C GLU A 89 15.73 -8.58 -1.17
N ASN A 90 16.72 -8.83 -0.31
CA ASN A 90 16.55 -9.36 1.05
C ASN A 90 16.59 -8.27 2.15
N ALA A 91 16.30 -7.01 1.83
CA ALA A 91 16.21 -5.95 2.84
C ALA A 91 15.11 -6.27 3.86
N GLU A 92 15.33 -5.92 5.13
CA GLU A 92 14.30 -6.11 6.16
C GLU A 92 13.11 -5.18 5.90
N ALA A 93 11.90 -5.63 6.21
CA ALA A 93 10.67 -4.86 5.96
C ALA A 93 10.73 -3.44 6.56
N ALA A 94 11.26 -3.28 7.77
CA ALA A 94 11.43 -1.98 8.41
C ALA A 94 12.39 -1.04 7.65
N GLN A 95 13.40 -1.58 6.97
CA GLN A 95 14.32 -0.79 6.14
C GLN A 95 13.65 -0.34 4.84
N ILE A 96 12.84 -1.22 4.24
CA ILE A 96 12.08 -0.92 3.04
C ILE A 96 11.02 0.16 3.35
N GLU A 97 10.34 0.03 4.49
CA GLU A 97 9.38 1.02 4.98
C GLU A 97 10.02 2.40 5.22
N ALA A 98 11.14 2.47 5.95
CA ALA A 98 11.85 3.73 6.18
C ALA A 98 12.30 4.39 4.87
N LEU A 99 12.72 3.60 3.89
CA LEU A 99 13.11 4.12 2.58
C LEU A 99 11.92 4.59 1.74
N ARG A 100 10.79 3.91 1.85
CA ARG A 100 9.52 4.31 1.26
C ARG A 100 9.07 5.64 1.85
N ASP A 101 9.07 5.79 3.17
CA ASP A 101 8.65 7.02 3.86
C ASP A 101 9.54 8.21 3.49
N ASP A 102 10.86 8.01 3.41
CA ASP A 102 11.78 9.05 2.95
C ASP A 102 11.53 9.40 1.47
N GLY A 103 11.21 8.39 0.65
CA GLY A 103 10.79 8.59 -0.74
C GLY A 103 9.51 9.43 -0.86
N ASP A 104 8.48 9.16 -0.05
CA ASP A 104 7.22 9.91 -0.06
C ASP A 104 7.45 11.37 0.33
N ARG A 105 8.30 11.60 1.34
CA ARG A 105 8.74 12.95 1.73
C ARG A 105 9.42 13.67 0.56
N LEU A 106 10.32 13.01 -0.15
CA LEU A 106 11.05 13.58 -1.30
C LEU A 106 10.13 13.84 -2.50
N LEU A 107 9.21 12.92 -2.82
CA LEU A 107 8.19 13.13 -3.85
C LEU A 107 7.33 14.36 -3.55
N GLY A 108 6.91 14.53 -2.30
CA GLY A 108 6.16 15.71 -1.86
C GLY A 108 6.95 17.01 -2.01
N GLN A 109 8.24 17.01 -1.69
CA GLN A 109 9.12 18.17 -1.86
C GLN A 109 9.30 18.54 -3.34
N LEU A 110 9.54 17.55 -4.20
CA LEU A 110 9.66 17.76 -5.64
C LEU A 110 8.35 18.24 -6.26
N LEU A 111 7.21 17.74 -5.78
CA LEU A 111 5.90 18.17 -6.26
C LEU A 111 5.64 19.64 -5.90
N LEU A 112 5.92 20.02 -4.65
CA LEU A 112 5.80 21.40 -4.21
C LEU A 112 6.70 22.34 -5.02
N TRP A 113 7.94 21.91 -5.30
CA TRP A 113 8.87 22.67 -6.13
C TRP A 113 8.38 22.82 -7.57
N ALA A 114 7.95 21.74 -8.23
CA ALA A 114 7.50 21.76 -9.62
C ALA A 114 6.23 22.60 -9.81
N SER A 115 5.36 22.64 -8.80
CA SER A 115 4.19 23.53 -8.77
C SER A 115 4.51 24.97 -8.39
N GLY A 116 5.74 25.26 -7.97
CA GLY A 116 6.20 26.58 -7.54
C GLY A 116 6.53 27.52 -8.70
N GLU A 117 6.51 28.83 -8.42
CA GLU A 117 6.79 29.87 -9.41
C GLU A 117 8.20 29.77 -9.97
N GLY A 118 9.21 29.46 -9.15
CA GLY A 118 10.59 29.32 -9.58
C GLY A 118 10.80 28.26 -10.68
N ALA A 119 10.21 27.08 -10.52
CA ALA A 119 10.29 26.02 -11.53
C ALA A 119 9.55 26.42 -12.81
N ARG A 120 8.36 27.01 -12.66
CA ARG A 120 7.52 27.45 -13.81
C ARG A 120 8.13 28.61 -14.59
N THR A 121 8.85 29.52 -13.93
CA THR A 121 9.58 30.60 -14.62
C THR A 121 10.82 30.08 -15.33
N ALA A 122 11.51 29.07 -14.76
CA ALA A 122 12.68 28.47 -15.37
C ALA A 122 12.33 27.68 -16.64
N ASP A 123 11.35 26.79 -16.54
CA ASP A 123 10.83 26.03 -17.68
C ASP A 123 9.38 25.59 -17.40
N PRO A 124 8.37 26.28 -17.98
CA PRO A 124 6.96 25.95 -17.74
C PRO A 124 6.57 24.54 -18.21
N ASP A 125 7.14 24.08 -19.32
CA ASP A 125 6.75 22.80 -19.93
C ASP A 125 7.35 21.65 -19.13
N ALA A 126 8.63 21.74 -18.76
CA ALA A 126 9.28 20.77 -17.89
C ALA A 126 8.62 20.73 -16.50
N ALA A 127 8.31 21.89 -15.90
CA ALA A 127 7.65 21.96 -14.61
C ALA A 127 6.27 21.28 -14.61
N ASN A 128 5.46 21.51 -15.66
CA ASN A 128 4.14 20.88 -15.81
C ASN A 128 4.26 19.36 -16.01
N GLU A 129 5.22 18.90 -16.81
CA GLU A 129 5.43 17.47 -17.04
C GLU A 129 5.94 16.76 -15.78
N ILE A 130 6.86 17.37 -15.04
CA ILE A 130 7.34 16.87 -13.74
C ILE A 130 6.18 16.79 -12.75
N GLU A 131 5.35 17.84 -12.63
CA GLU A 131 4.18 17.83 -11.75
C GLU A 131 3.24 16.67 -12.11
N ARG A 132 2.97 16.47 -13.40
CA ARG A 132 2.11 15.37 -13.89
C ARG A 132 2.69 13.99 -13.57
N LEU A 133 3.99 13.80 -13.77
CA LEU A 133 4.69 12.55 -13.46
C LEU A 133 4.62 12.22 -11.98
N LEU A 134 4.91 13.19 -11.11
CA LEU A 134 4.88 13.04 -9.66
C LEU A 134 3.46 12.71 -9.15
N ARG A 135 2.44 13.40 -9.66
CA ARG A 135 1.03 13.10 -9.33
C ARG A 135 0.64 11.69 -9.74
N ARG A 136 1.07 11.23 -10.92
CA ARG A 136 0.83 9.85 -11.37
C ARG A 136 1.52 8.84 -10.45
N ALA A 137 2.79 9.06 -10.10
CA ALA A 137 3.52 8.17 -9.20
C ALA A 137 2.81 8.04 -7.84
N ILE A 138 2.37 9.15 -7.24
CA ILE A 138 1.60 9.14 -5.97
C ILE A 138 0.28 8.37 -6.13
N CYS A 139 -0.46 8.60 -7.22
CA CYS A 139 -1.69 7.85 -7.49
C CYS A 139 -1.44 6.34 -7.67
N ASP A 140 -0.33 5.96 -8.29
CA ASP A 140 0.02 4.56 -8.50
C ASP A 140 0.49 3.89 -7.19
N GLN A 141 1.18 4.61 -6.29
CA GLN A 141 1.45 4.15 -4.92
C GLN A 141 0.17 3.89 -4.14
N LEU A 142 -0.78 4.83 -4.18
CA LEU A 142 -2.07 4.69 -3.50
C LEU A 142 -2.87 3.48 -4.01
N LYS A 143 -2.76 3.13 -5.30
CA LYS A 143 -3.38 1.91 -5.83
C LYS A 143 -2.77 0.65 -5.23
N ILE A 144 -1.46 0.62 -5.03
CA ILE A 144 -0.77 -0.49 -4.35
C ILE A 144 -1.29 -0.60 -2.91
N GLU A 145 -1.37 0.52 -2.18
CA GLU A 145 -1.89 0.54 -0.80
C GLU A 145 -3.35 0.05 -0.73
N LEU A 146 -4.22 0.58 -1.60
CA LEU A 146 -5.62 0.19 -1.66
C LEU A 146 -5.81 -1.29 -2.01
N ALA A 147 -4.96 -1.85 -2.88
CA ALA A 147 -5.00 -3.28 -3.21
C ALA A 147 -4.60 -4.17 -2.01
N THR A 148 -3.76 -3.66 -1.12
CA THR A 148 -3.33 -4.35 0.11
C THR A 148 -4.22 -4.07 1.32
N THR A 149 -5.14 -3.12 1.21
CA THR A 149 -6.07 -2.76 2.29
C THR A 149 -7.23 -3.77 2.34
N PRO A 150 -7.54 -4.36 3.51
CA PRO A 150 -8.74 -5.19 3.66
C PRO A 150 -10.00 -4.40 3.26
N LYS A 151 -10.85 -4.97 2.41
CA LYS A 151 -12.12 -4.32 2.02
C LYS A 151 -13.00 -4.08 3.26
N SER A 152 -13.74 -2.98 3.27
CA SER A 152 -14.62 -2.68 4.41
C SER A 152 -15.75 -3.71 4.51
N MET A 153 -16.15 -4.04 5.73
CA MET A 153 -17.27 -4.96 6.00
C MET A 153 -18.58 -4.47 5.33
N LEU A 154 -18.77 -3.15 5.24
CA LEU A 154 -19.93 -2.51 4.59
C LEU A 154 -20.01 -2.78 3.08
N GLN A 155 -18.89 -2.86 2.37
CA GLN A 155 -18.90 -3.20 0.93
C GLN A 155 -19.32 -4.65 0.68
N GLN A 156 -19.09 -5.56 1.63
CA GLN A 156 -19.49 -6.96 1.50
C GLN A 156 -20.95 -7.18 1.93
N ILE A 157 -21.43 -6.47 2.96
CA ILE A 157 -22.85 -6.49 3.33
C ILE A 157 -23.71 -5.85 2.23
N ALA A 158 -23.28 -4.72 1.66
CA ALA A 158 -24.00 -4.05 0.56
C ALA A 158 -23.99 -4.85 -0.76
N GLY A 159 -23.04 -5.77 -0.95
CA GLY A 159 -23.02 -6.70 -2.09
C GLY A 159 -23.86 -7.97 -1.87
N GLY A 160 -24.38 -8.20 -0.66
CA GLY A 160 -25.08 -9.42 -0.26
C GLY A 160 -26.60 -9.44 -0.52
N ASP A 161 -27.23 -8.31 -0.81
CA ASP A 161 -28.71 -8.19 -0.87
C ASP A 161 -29.29 -8.10 -2.30
N GLY A 162 -28.57 -8.58 -3.32
CA GLY A 162 -28.98 -8.45 -4.73
C GLY A 162 -29.73 -9.63 -5.36
N ASP A 163 -29.55 -10.86 -4.88
CA ASP A 163 -29.96 -12.07 -5.63
C ASP A 163 -30.95 -12.99 -4.91
N ALA A 164 -31.45 -12.61 -3.72
CA ALA A 164 -32.44 -13.39 -2.97
C ALA A 164 -33.90 -12.96 -3.23
N ALA A 165 -34.19 -12.33 -4.37
CA ALA A 165 -35.54 -11.87 -4.72
C ALA A 165 -35.98 -12.27 -6.13
N ARG A 166 -35.74 -13.51 -6.56
CA ARG A 166 -36.53 -14.20 -7.59
C ARG A 166 -36.58 -15.71 -7.32
N GLY A 167 -37.66 -16.15 -6.71
CA GLY A 167 -38.03 -17.56 -6.49
C GLY A 167 -39.36 -17.65 -5.78
#